data_AF-A0A6M1UBQ2-F1
#
_entry.id   AF-A0A6M1UBQ2-F1
#
_cell.length_a   1.000
_cell.length_b   1.000
_cell.length_c   1.000
_cell.angle_alpha   90.00
_cell.angle_beta   90.00
_cell.angle_gamma   90.00
#
_symmetry.space_group_name_H-M   'P 1'
#
loop_
_entity.id
_entity.type
_entity.pdbx_description
1 polymer ?
#
loop_
_entity_poly.entity_id
_entity_poly.type
_entity_poly.pdbx_seq_one_letter_code
_entity_poly.pdbx_strand_id
1 'polypeptide(L)'
;MKLSEDWRLIQWRAVKAVANNDVSRVIGLVPLAGYLILFNDEIASLTSFDTIAGVVGGSKNPFFLDAVTKLRLVFFGSLFVFFSHVIYRVYGPLVLDVSNDEIDFSTKVRESFTVGEIARMEAQVFERTWTSRRPDFWSIKDRVRTGPKLAGFRSDVRSGMLNAHGDYISHLAREWWAGTMHTNRPARLAAITLGLVGYVFLAMPALDISQAVLRDMLSNF
;
A
#
# COMPACT_ATOMS: atom_id res chain seq x y z
N MET A 1 4.61 -10.87 27.58
CA MET A 1 5.26 -10.71 26.27
C MET A 1 4.16 -10.52 25.21
N LYS A 2 3.63 -9.30 25.08
CA LYS A 2 2.54 -8.94 24.17
C LYS A 2 3.10 -7.99 23.11
N LEU A 3 3.53 -8.55 21.99
CA LEU A 3 3.82 -7.83 20.73
C LEU A 3 2.94 -8.39 19.60
N SER A 4 1.82 -9.05 19.95
CA SER A 4 0.98 -9.81 19.01
C SER A 4 -0.18 -9.00 18.42
N GLU A 5 -0.24 -7.69 18.64
CA GLU A 5 -1.04 -6.77 17.83
C GLU A 5 -0.09 -5.92 16.99
N ASP A 6 0.80 -6.59 16.28
CA ASP A 6 1.67 -5.97 15.30
C ASP A 6 0.74 -5.28 14.26
N TRP A 7 0.60 -3.95 14.39
CA TRP A 7 -0.54 -3.16 13.91
C TRP A 7 -1.03 -3.62 12.54
N ARG A 8 -2.24 -4.18 12.48
CA ARG A 8 -2.91 -4.58 11.22
C ARG A 8 -2.93 -3.44 10.19
N LEU A 9 -2.93 -2.19 10.68
CA LEU A 9 -2.89 -0.96 9.89
C LEU A 9 -1.53 -0.68 9.22
N ILE A 10 -0.44 -1.30 9.68
CA ILE A 10 0.92 -1.10 9.14
C ILE A 10 1.35 -2.33 8.31
N GLN A 11 0.49 -3.32 8.13
CA GLN A 11 0.77 -4.46 7.25
C GLN A 11 0.85 -4.00 5.79
N TRP A 12 1.66 -4.68 4.98
CA TRP A 12 1.74 -4.39 3.55
C TRP A 12 0.38 -4.38 2.84
N ARG A 13 -0.62 -5.12 3.35
CA ARG A 13 -2.01 -5.05 2.88
C ARG A 13 -2.63 -3.65 3.02
N ALA A 14 -2.48 -3.03 4.19
CA ALA A 14 -2.97 -1.67 4.43
C ALA A 14 -2.14 -0.65 3.63
N VAL A 15 -0.81 -0.85 3.57
CA VAL A 15 0.07 -0.02 2.74
C VAL A 15 -0.35 -0.09 1.27
N LYS A 16 -0.70 -1.27 0.73
CA LYS A 16 -1.19 -1.44 -0.64
C LYS A 16 -2.43 -0.59 -0.91
N ALA A 17 -3.40 -0.59 0.00
CA ALA A 17 -4.64 0.18 -0.17
C ALA A 17 -4.38 1.69 -0.30
N VAL A 18 -3.38 2.20 0.43
CA VAL A 18 -2.99 3.61 0.38
C VAL A 18 -2.04 3.90 -0.80
N ALA A 19 -1.00 3.10 -0.98
CA ALA A 19 0.11 3.39 -1.89
C ALA A 19 -0.11 2.87 -3.32
N ASN A 20 -0.96 1.87 -3.54
CA ASN A 20 -1.15 1.21 -4.83
C ASN A 20 -2.63 1.09 -5.20
N ASN A 21 -3.25 2.23 -5.45
CA ASN A 21 -4.60 2.36 -6.00
C ASN A 21 -4.55 3.11 -7.34
N ASP A 22 -5.68 3.21 -8.03
CA ASP A 22 -5.71 3.83 -9.36
C ASP A 22 -5.32 5.31 -9.32
N VAL A 23 -5.65 6.01 -8.23
CA VAL A 23 -5.27 7.41 -8.02
C VAL A 23 -3.75 7.54 -7.92
N SER A 24 -3.07 6.69 -7.13
CA SER A 24 -1.62 6.74 -6.97
C SER A 24 -0.86 6.37 -8.25
N ARG A 25 -1.46 5.52 -9.11
CA ARG A 25 -0.91 5.18 -10.44
C ARG A 25 -0.97 6.35 -11.42
N VAL A 26 -2.08 7.09 -11.43
CA VAL A 26 -2.27 8.25 -12.32
C VAL A 26 -1.47 9.47 -11.83
N ILE A 27 -1.36 9.63 -10.51
CA ILE A 27 -0.66 10.76 -9.88
C ILE A 27 0.82 10.86 -10.27
N GLY A 28 1.48 9.78 -10.69
CA GLY A 28 2.87 9.84 -11.17
C GLY A 28 3.09 10.80 -12.35
N LEU A 29 2.04 11.12 -13.11
CA LEU A 29 2.10 12.10 -14.20
C LEU A 29 2.02 13.56 -13.72
N VAL A 30 1.50 13.79 -12.51
CA VAL A 30 1.20 15.14 -11.99
C VAL A 30 2.46 15.93 -11.62
N PRO A 31 3.47 15.39 -10.91
CA PRO A 31 4.71 16.12 -10.66
C PRO A 31 5.45 16.49 -11.95
N LEU A 32 5.37 15.64 -12.98
CA LEU A 32 5.97 15.90 -14.28
C LEU A 32 5.28 17.08 -14.98
N ALA A 33 3.95 17.06 -15.03
CA ALA A 33 3.14 18.16 -15.56
C ALA A 33 3.30 19.44 -14.74
N GLY A 34 3.33 19.34 -13.41
CA GLY A 34 3.51 20.47 -12.50
C GLY A 34 4.90 21.11 -12.62
N TYR A 35 5.94 20.31 -12.82
CA TYR A 35 7.28 20.82 -13.13
C TYR A 35 7.29 21.56 -14.48
N LEU A 36 6.66 21.00 -15.52
CA LEU A 36 6.55 21.65 -16.84
C LEU A 36 5.76 22.96 -16.79
N ILE A 37 4.72 23.05 -15.94
CA ILE A 37 3.93 24.27 -15.72
C ILE A 37 4.75 25.32 -14.96
N LEU A 38 5.45 24.94 -13.88
CA LEU A 38 6.27 25.85 -13.09
C LEU A 38 7.47 26.42 -13.86
N PHE A 39 8.01 25.67 -14.82
CA PHE A 39 9.14 26.09 -15.65
C PHE A 39 8.73 26.84 -16.92
N ASN A 40 7.42 26.97 -17.18
CA ASN A 40 6.92 27.77 -18.26
C ASN A 40 6.46 29.13 -17.70
N ASP A 41 7.35 30.13 -17.77
CA ASP A 41 7.10 31.52 -17.34
C ASP A 41 5.81 32.12 -17.96
N GLU A 42 5.38 31.61 -19.12
CA GLU A 42 4.19 32.04 -19.83
C GLU A 42 2.89 31.59 -19.13
N ILE A 43 2.86 30.38 -18.54
CA ILE A 43 1.70 29.89 -17.78
C ILE A 43 1.62 30.54 -16.40
N ALA A 44 2.76 30.83 -15.76
CA ALA A 44 2.79 31.59 -14.52
C ALA A 44 2.10 32.97 -14.65
N SER A 45 2.25 33.60 -15.83
CA SER A 45 1.56 34.85 -16.18
C SER A 45 0.06 34.68 -16.48
N LEU A 46 -0.36 33.52 -16.99
CA LEU A 46 -1.77 33.18 -17.27
C LEU A 46 -2.54 32.80 -16.00
N THR A 47 -1.85 32.34 -14.95
CA THR A 47 -2.40 32.15 -13.60
C THR A 47 -2.50 33.46 -12.81
N SER A 48 -3.02 34.51 -13.43
CA SER A 48 -3.83 35.51 -12.72
C SER A 48 -5.13 34.82 -12.26
N PHE A 49 -4.99 33.91 -11.29
CA PHE A 49 -6.10 33.11 -10.76
C PHE A 49 -7.18 33.98 -10.13
N ASP A 50 -6.86 35.23 -9.76
CA ASP A 50 -7.81 36.25 -9.32
C ASP A 50 -8.89 36.54 -10.38
N THR A 51 -8.53 36.44 -11.67
CA THR A 51 -9.47 36.64 -12.78
C THR A 51 -10.38 35.42 -13.01
N ILE A 52 -9.87 34.20 -12.77
CA ILE A 52 -10.61 32.94 -12.93
C ILE A 52 -11.48 32.64 -11.70
N ALA A 53 -11.05 33.06 -10.51
CA ALA A 53 -11.78 32.95 -9.25
C ALA A 53 -12.90 34.00 -9.07
N GLY A 54 -13.12 34.87 -10.08
CA GLY A 54 -14.17 35.89 -10.04
C GLY A 54 -13.91 37.02 -9.03
N VAL A 55 -12.67 37.19 -8.56
CA VAL A 55 -12.29 38.28 -7.66
C VAL A 55 -12.06 39.54 -8.48
N VAL A 56 -13.15 40.09 -9.02
CA VAL A 56 -13.15 41.42 -9.62
C VAL A 56 -13.11 42.42 -8.48
N GLY A 57 -11.95 43.09 -8.33
CA GLY A 57 -11.74 44.33 -7.59
C GLY A 57 -12.62 44.58 -6.35
N GLY A 58 -12.21 44.06 -5.19
CA GLY A 58 -12.67 44.55 -3.88
C GLY A 58 -13.62 43.65 -3.09
N SER A 59 -14.05 42.49 -3.63
CA SER A 59 -14.83 41.51 -2.88
C SER A 59 -13.94 40.64 -1.97
N LYS A 60 -14.45 40.24 -0.79
CA LYS A 60 -13.76 39.30 0.10
C LYS A 60 -13.61 37.96 -0.61
N ASN A 61 -12.37 37.47 -0.71
CA ASN A 61 -12.09 36.15 -1.27
C ASN A 61 -12.92 35.06 -0.54
N PRO A 62 -13.77 34.29 -1.24
CA PRO A 62 -14.58 33.25 -0.61
C PRO A 62 -13.78 32.03 -0.16
N PHE A 63 -12.52 31.90 -0.59
CA PHE A 63 -11.62 30.81 -0.26
C PHE A 63 -10.80 31.09 1.01
N PHE A 64 -10.53 30.06 1.82
CA PHE A 64 -9.60 30.19 2.96
C PHE A 64 -8.15 30.06 2.53
N LEU A 65 -7.88 29.29 1.47
CA LEU A 65 -6.54 29.06 0.95
C LEU A 65 -6.28 29.93 -0.28
N ASP A 66 -5.12 30.58 -0.30
CA ASP A 66 -4.61 31.28 -1.47
C ASP A 66 -4.33 30.31 -2.63
N ALA A 67 -4.46 30.80 -3.87
CA ALA A 67 -4.28 30.01 -5.08
C ALA A 67 -2.88 29.37 -5.15
N VAL A 68 -1.83 30.11 -4.79
CA VAL A 68 -0.46 29.60 -4.74
C VAL A 68 -0.32 28.49 -3.70
N THR A 69 -0.98 28.63 -2.55
CA THR A 69 -0.97 27.61 -1.49
C THR A 69 -1.66 26.34 -1.95
N LYS A 70 -2.82 26.44 -2.62
CA LYS A 70 -3.53 25.29 -3.20
C LYS A 70 -2.65 24.55 -4.21
N LEU A 71 -2.00 25.27 -5.12
CA LEU A 71 -1.13 24.67 -6.13
C LEU A 71 0.07 23.95 -5.50
N ARG A 72 0.70 24.56 -4.47
CA ARG A 72 1.77 23.92 -3.70
C ARG A 72 1.29 22.65 -2.99
N LEU A 73 0.12 22.68 -2.35
CA LEU A 73 -0.48 21.52 -1.70
C LEU A 73 -0.76 20.39 -2.69
N VAL A 74 -1.30 20.69 -3.86
CA VAL A 74 -1.50 19.69 -4.92
C VAL A 74 -0.18 19.10 -5.38
N PHE A 75 0.84 19.94 -5.62
CA PHE A 75 2.16 19.51 -6.05
C PHE A 75 2.82 18.58 -5.01
N PHE A 76 2.97 19.02 -3.76
CA PHE A 76 3.59 18.20 -2.71
C PHE A 76 2.75 16.97 -2.37
N GLY A 77 1.42 17.09 -2.38
CA GLY A 77 0.51 15.96 -2.19
C GLY A 77 0.72 14.88 -3.26
N SER A 78 0.79 15.28 -4.53
CA SER A 78 1.06 14.36 -5.65
C SER A 78 2.44 13.71 -5.54
N LEU A 79 3.47 14.48 -5.13
CA LEU A 79 4.83 13.98 -4.94
C LEU A 79 4.91 12.94 -3.81
N PHE A 80 4.25 13.18 -2.68
CA PHE A 80 4.24 12.24 -1.57
C PHE A 80 3.48 10.95 -1.90
N VAL A 81 2.34 11.04 -2.58
CA VAL A 81 1.62 9.84 -3.06
C VAL A 81 2.47 9.07 -4.08
N PHE A 82 3.20 9.76 -4.97
CA PHE A 82 4.13 9.12 -5.91
C PHE A 82 5.24 8.36 -5.18
N PHE A 83 5.93 8.99 -4.21
CA PHE A 83 6.96 8.30 -3.45
C PHE A 83 6.41 7.13 -2.62
N SER A 84 5.21 7.29 -2.04
CA SER A 84 4.51 6.19 -1.38
C SER A 84 4.33 5.00 -2.32
N HIS A 85 3.87 5.25 -3.56
CA HIS A 85 3.72 4.24 -4.60
C HIS A 85 5.05 3.57 -4.97
N VAL A 86 6.10 4.36 -5.21
CA VAL A 86 7.44 3.85 -5.56
C VAL A 86 7.99 2.96 -4.44
N ILE A 87 7.90 3.38 -3.18
CA ILE A 87 8.35 2.58 -2.03
C ILE A 87 7.57 1.26 -1.98
N TYR A 88 6.26 1.29 -2.19
CA TYR A 88 5.46 0.07 -2.26
C TYR A 88 5.88 -0.84 -3.44
N ARG A 89 6.18 -0.28 -4.62
CA ARG A 89 6.60 -1.09 -5.78
C ARG A 89 7.97 -1.72 -5.61
N VAL A 90 8.89 -1.05 -4.90
CA VAL A 90 10.26 -1.56 -4.67
C VAL A 90 10.31 -2.57 -3.52
N TYR A 91 9.60 -2.31 -2.43
CA TYR A 91 9.70 -3.11 -1.19
C TYR A 91 8.49 -3.97 -0.87
N GLY A 92 7.36 -3.73 -1.54
CA GLY A 92 6.12 -4.46 -1.34
C GLY A 92 6.24 -5.91 -1.81
N PRO A 93 5.65 -6.85 -1.08
CA PRO A 93 5.76 -8.26 -1.42
C PRO A 93 4.91 -8.58 -2.66
N LEU A 94 5.53 -9.20 -3.67
CA LEU A 94 4.87 -9.60 -4.92
C LEU A 94 3.65 -10.51 -4.72
N VAL A 95 3.60 -11.22 -3.59
CA VAL A 95 2.46 -12.09 -3.25
C VAL A 95 1.13 -11.33 -3.14
N LEU A 96 1.17 -10.04 -2.79
CA LEU A 96 -0.02 -9.21 -2.73
C LEU A 96 -0.61 -8.92 -4.10
N ASP A 97 0.15 -9.09 -5.19
CA ASP A 97 -0.39 -8.95 -6.54
C ASP A 97 -1.14 -10.23 -6.97
N VAL A 98 -0.86 -11.36 -6.32
CA VAL A 98 -1.47 -12.67 -6.61
C VAL A 98 -2.73 -12.93 -5.77
N SER A 99 -2.72 -12.54 -4.50
CA SER A 99 -3.85 -12.69 -3.58
C SER A 99 -4.01 -11.44 -2.71
N ASN A 100 -5.21 -11.17 -2.22
CA ASN A 100 -5.46 -10.15 -1.19
C ASN A 100 -5.73 -10.77 0.19
N ASP A 101 -5.94 -12.09 0.24
CA ASP A 101 -6.32 -12.81 1.44
C ASP A 101 -5.42 -14.03 1.71
N GLU A 102 -5.23 -14.34 2.99
CA GLU A 102 -4.38 -15.47 3.40
C GLU A 102 -4.99 -16.84 3.05
N ILE A 103 -6.31 -16.96 3.06
CA ILE A 103 -7.01 -18.20 2.73
C ILE A 103 -6.92 -18.43 1.23
N ASP A 104 -7.27 -17.40 0.44
CA ASP A 104 -7.11 -17.43 -1.02
C ASP A 104 -5.67 -17.73 -1.42
N PHE A 105 -4.68 -17.13 -0.74
CA PHE A 105 -3.28 -17.44 -0.98
C PHE A 105 -2.96 -18.91 -0.69
N SER A 106 -3.41 -19.44 0.45
CA SER A 106 -3.17 -20.85 0.81
C SER A 106 -3.77 -21.83 -0.20
N THR A 107 -4.94 -21.50 -0.76
CA THR A 107 -5.58 -22.26 -1.84
C THR A 107 -4.75 -22.18 -3.13
N LYS A 108 -4.33 -20.98 -3.53
CA LYS A 108 -3.49 -20.78 -4.73
C LYS A 108 -2.14 -21.50 -4.65
N VAL A 109 -1.54 -21.57 -3.46
CA VAL A 109 -0.31 -22.36 -3.25
C VAL A 109 -0.57 -23.84 -3.54
N ARG A 110 -1.70 -24.39 -3.07
CA ARG A 110 -2.05 -25.79 -3.33
C ARG A 110 -2.43 -26.07 -4.79
N GLU A 111 -2.98 -25.08 -5.49
CA GLU A 111 -3.44 -25.24 -6.86
C GLU A 111 -2.31 -25.02 -7.88
N SER A 112 -1.49 -23.99 -7.68
CA SER A 112 -0.58 -23.49 -8.71
C SER A 112 0.90 -23.66 -8.39
N PHE A 113 1.30 -23.76 -7.12
CA PHE A 113 2.74 -23.80 -6.80
C PHE A 113 3.33 -25.18 -7.09
N THR A 114 4.58 -25.16 -7.55
CA THR A 114 5.45 -26.31 -7.74
C THR A 114 6.01 -26.82 -6.41
N VAL A 115 6.51 -28.06 -6.39
CA VAL A 115 7.16 -28.64 -5.21
C VAL A 115 8.35 -27.80 -4.75
N GLY A 116 9.15 -27.28 -5.69
CA GLY A 116 10.30 -26.44 -5.40
C GLY A 116 9.93 -25.10 -4.77
N GLU A 117 8.84 -24.46 -5.22
CA GLU A 117 8.36 -23.21 -4.62
C GLU A 117 7.84 -23.42 -3.19
N ILE A 118 7.12 -24.53 -2.96
CA ILE A 118 6.63 -24.88 -1.63
C ILE A 118 7.80 -25.22 -0.68
N ALA A 119 8.82 -25.95 -1.16
CA ALA A 119 10.01 -26.25 -0.38
C ALA A 119 10.83 -24.99 -0.05
N ARG A 120 10.93 -24.02 -0.99
CA ARG A 120 11.57 -22.71 -0.72
C ARG A 120 10.79 -21.92 0.32
N MET A 121 9.46 -21.92 0.24
CA MET A 121 8.60 -21.29 1.23
C MET A 121 8.81 -21.90 2.62
N GLU A 122 8.89 -23.23 2.70
CA GLU A 122 9.20 -23.96 3.92
C GLU A 122 10.58 -23.57 4.48
N ALA A 123 11.61 -23.56 3.64
CA ALA A 123 12.96 -23.17 4.04
C ALA A 123 13.02 -21.75 4.65
N GLN A 124 12.27 -20.80 4.08
CA GLN A 124 12.18 -19.44 4.62
C GLN A 124 11.47 -19.40 5.98
N VAL A 125 10.39 -20.16 6.17
CA VAL A 125 9.67 -20.21 7.45
C VAL A 125 10.52 -20.82 8.57
N PHE A 126 11.40 -21.77 8.24
CA PHE A 126 12.33 -22.39 9.20
C PHE A 126 13.67 -21.65 9.33
N GLU A 127 13.85 -20.51 8.67
CA GLU A 127 15.05 -19.70 8.83
C GLU A 127 15.16 -19.17 10.27
N ARG A 128 16.37 -19.05 10.82
CA ARG A 128 16.60 -18.62 12.21
C ARG A 128 16.11 -17.19 12.49
N THR A 129 16.04 -16.36 11.45
CA THR A 129 15.56 -14.98 11.51
C THR A 129 14.04 -14.90 11.44
N TRP A 130 13.35 -16.01 11.19
CA TRP A 130 11.90 -16.06 11.09
C TRP A 130 11.25 -15.86 12.46
N THR A 131 10.33 -14.91 12.53
CA THR A 131 9.49 -14.71 13.72
C THR A 131 8.21 -15.52 13.57
N SER A 132 7.99 -16.46 14.50
CA SER A 132 6.74 -17.22 14.58
C SER A 132 5.55 -16.28 14.82
N ARG A 133 4.53 -16.35 13.95
CA ARG A 133 3.33 -15.49 14.05
C ARG A 133 2.05 -16.27 14.30
N ARG A 134 1.97 -17.51 13.80
CA ARG A 134 0.81 -18.40 13.95
C ARG A 134 1.10 -19.57 14.88
N PRO A 135 0.59 -19.55 16.13
CA PRO A 135 0.77 -20.67 17.05
C PRO A 135 0.25 -21.99 16.46
N ASP A 136 -0.85 -21.98 15.72
CA ASP A 136 -1.46 -23.15 15.07
C ASP A 136 -0.53 -23.87 14.08
N PHE A 137 0.43 -23.15 13.48
CA PHE A 137 1.43 -23.78 12.63
C PHE A 137 2.54 -24.44 13.45
N TRP A 138 2.98 -23.81 14.54
CA TRP A 138 4.16 -24.22 15.29
C TRP A 138 3.87 -25.26 16.39
N SER A 139 2.67 -25.28 16.97
CA SER A 139 2.25 -26.27 17.96
C SER A 139 1.11 -27.14 17.43
N ILE A 140 1.36 -28.45 17.31
CA ILE A 140 0.30 -29.44 17.10
C ILE A 140 0.27 -30.36 18.30
N LYS A 141 -0.86 -30.40 19.03
CA LYS A 141 -1.06 -31.30 20.18
C LYS A 141 0.12 -31.20 21.18
N ASP A 142 0.46 -29.97 21.56
CA ASP A 142 1.54 -29.63 22.51
C ASP A 142 2.97 -30.03 22.09
N ARG A 143 3.16 -30.48 20.84
CA ARG A 143 4.48 -30.70 20.25
C ARG A 143 4.87 -29.53 19.37
N VAL A 144 6.01 -28.92 19.66
CA VAL A 144 6.63 -27.90 18.81
C VAL A 144 7.17 -28.56 17.56
N ARG A 145 6.85 -28.00 16.39
CA ARG A 145 7.35 -28.50 15.11
C ARG A 145 8.84 -28.21 14.97
N THR A 146 9.65 -29.27 14.88
CA THR A 146 11.12 -29.19 14.75
C THR A 146 11.56 -29.54 13.32
N GLY A 147 11.54 -28.55 12.43
CA GLY A 147 12.21 -28.62 11.13
C GLY A 147 11.32 -28.88 9.89
N PRO A 148 11.91 -28.73 8.69
CA PRO A 148 11.22 -28.88 7.41
C PRO A 148 10.82 -30.33 7.15
N LYS A 149 9.63 -30.52 6.58
CA LYS A 149 9.05 -31.82 6.20
C LYS A 149 9.07 -32.05 4.68
N LEU A 150 9.21 -31.00 3.88
CA LEU A 150 9.07 -31.07 2.42
C LEU A 150 10.42 -31.10 1.69
N ALA A 151 11.55 -30.95 2.41
CA ALA A 151 12.91 -30.93 1.86
C ALA A 151 13.35 -32.22 1.13
N GLY A 152 12.57 -33.31 1.17
CA GLY A 152 12.88 -34.59 0.53
C GLY A 152 12.06 -34.94 -0.72
N PHE A 153 11.08 -34.11 -1.11
CA PHE A 153 10.21 -34.44 -2.24
C PHE A 153 10.86 -34.09 -3.59
N ARG A 154 10.82 -35.03 -4.54
CA ARG A 154 11.17 -34.78 -5.95
C ARG A 154 10.09 -33.93 -6.63
N SER A 155 10.48 -33.16 -7.65
CA SER A 155 9.60 -32.29 -8.44
C SER A 155 8.37 -33.02 -9.00
N ASP A 156 8.53 -34.31 -9.32
CA ASP A 156 7.55 -35.08 -10.09
C ASP A 156 6.44 -35.67 -9.22
N VAL A 157 6.53 -35.55 -7.89
CA VAL A 157 5.63 -36.22 -6.93
C VAL A 157 4.67 -35.22 -6.26
N ARG A 158 4.27 -34.17 -6.99
CA ARG A 158 3.41 -33.10 -6.47
C ARG A 158 2.10 -33.62 -5.87
N SER A 159 1.38 -34.48 -6.60
CA SER A 159 0.10 -35.02 -6.13
C SER A 159 0.27 -35.88 -4.87
N GLY A 160 1.35 -36.67 -4.80
CA GLY A 160 1.68 -37.46 -3.60
C GLY A 160 2.00 -36.58 -2.40
N MET A 161 2.77 -35.51 -2.59
CA MET A 161 3.07 -34.53 -1.55
C MET A 161 1.81 -33.83 -1.04
N LEU A 162 0.93 -33.38 -1.95
CA LEU A 162 -0.32 -32.71 -1.58
C LEU A 162 -1.28 -33.65 -0.85
N ASN A 163 -1.34 -34.93 -1.23
CA ASN A 163 -2.17 -35.92 -0.54
C ASN A 163 -1.64 -36.24 0.86
N ALA A 164 -0.31 -36.29 1.03
CA ALA A 164 0.32 -36.58 2.33
C ALA A 164 0.37 -35.37 3.28
N HIS A 165 0.49 -34.14 2.73
CA HIS A 165 0.82 -32.94 3.49
C HIS A 165 -0.05 -31.72 3.14
N GLY A 166 -1.23 -31.90 2.54
CA GLY A 166 -2.09 -30.79 2.10
C GLY A 166 -2.46 -29.79 3.21
N ASP A 167 -2.81 -30.28 4.39
CA ASP A 167 -3.12 -29.42 5.55
C ASP A 167 -1.87 -28.68 6.03
N TYR A 168 -0.74 -29.40 6.10
CA TYR A 168 0.55 -28.83 6.45
C TYR A 168 0.93 -27.67 5.51
N ILE A 169 0.79 -27.87 4.20
CA ILE A 169 1.08 -26.87 3.17
C ILE A 169 0.15 -25.67 3.29
N SER A 170 -1.13 -25.89 3.61
CA SER A 170 -2.10 -24.81 3.84
C SER A 170 -1.70 -23.93 5.02
N HIS A 171 -1.33 -24.54 6.15
CA HIS A 171 -0.87 -23.80 7.33
C HIS A 171 0.50 -23.15 7.09
N LEU A 172 1.40 -23.80 6.36
CA LEU A 172 2.69 -23.24 5.95
C LEU A 172 2.51 -21.97 5.12
N ALA A 173 1.63 -22.01 4.12
CA ALA A 173 1.34 -20.86 3.27
C ALA A 173 0.80 -19.68 4.07
N ARG A 174 -0.05 -19.94 5.07
CA ARG A 174 -0.61 -18.90 5.95
C ARG A 174 0.43 -18.31 6.89
N GLU A 175 1.32 -19.13 7.47
CA GLU A 175 2.43 -18.62 8.29
C GLU A 175 3.39 -17.78 7.44
N TRP A 176 3.77 -18.29 6.26
CA TRP A 176 4.63 -17.56 5.33
C TRP A 176 4.00 -16.23 4.91
N TRP A 177 2.71 -16.22 4.56
CA TRP A 177 1.96 -15.02 4.25
C TRP A 177 2.03 -14.00 5.40
N ALA A 178 1.74 -14.45 6.62
CA ALA A 178 1.81 -13.61 7.80
C ALA A 178 3.21 -13.04 8.03
N GLY A 179 4.28 -13.80 7.77
CA GLY A 179 5.64 -13.26 7.87
C GLY A 179 5.95 -12.24 6.79
N THR A 180 5.58 -12.54 5.55
CA THR A 180 5.78 -11.67 4.39
C THR A 180 5.06 -10.33 4.52
N MET A 181 3.87 -10.30 5.14
CA MET A 181 3.13 -9.05 5.42
C MET A 181 3.88 -8.09 6.36
N HIS A 182 4.89 -8.57 7.09
CA HIS A 182 5.63 -7.83 8.10
C HIS A 182 7.09 -7.52 7.72
N THR A 183 7.50 -7.79 6.48
CA THR A 183 8.84 -7.47 6.00
C THR A 183 9.07 -5.95 5.95
N ASN A 184 10.34 -5.52 6.03
CA ASN A 184 10.78 -4.13 5.81
C ASN A 184 9.94 -3.06 6.55
N ARG A 185 9.94 -3.10 7.89
CA ARG A 185 9.24 -2.11 8.74
C ARG A 185 9.47 -0.64 8.35
N PRO A 186 10.71 -0.15 8.12
CA PRO A 186 10.92 1.26 7.78
C PRO A 186 10.25 1.64 6.45
N ALA A 187 10.30 0.76 5.43
CA ALA A 187 9.66 1.00 4.15
C ALA A 187 8.13 1.10 4.28
N ARG A 188 7.51 0.22 5.08
CA ARG A 188 6.07 0.26 5.36
C ARG A 188 5.64 1.56 6.01
N LEU A 189 6.37 1.99 7.04
CA LEU A 189 6.11 3.24 7.76
C LEU A 189 6.30 4.46 6.85
N ALA A 190 7.37 4.50 6.07
CA ALA A 190 7.60 5.59 5.12
C ALA A 190 6.48 5.65 4.07
N ALA A 191 6.13 4.51 3.45
CA ALA A 191 5.08 4.44 2.43
C ALA A 191 3.72 4.89 2.97
N ILE A 192 3.28 4.37 4.12
CA ILE A 192 1.97 4.72 4.66
C ILE A 192 1.92 6.19 5.11
N THR A 193 2.99 6.70 5.71
CA THR A 193 3.04 8.09 6.18
C THR A 193 3.01 9.06 5.01
N LEU A 194 3.86 8.84 4.00
CA LEU A 194 3.87 9.65 2.77
C LEU A 194 2.53 9.59 2.04
N GLY A 195 1.92 8.40 1.95
CA GLY A 195 0.63 8.23 1.30
C GLY A 195 -0.47 9.01 2.01
N LEU A 196 -0.60 8.85 3.34
CA LEU A 196 -1.61 9.55 4.13
C LEU A 196 -1.43 11.08 4.10
N VAL A 197 -0.21 11.56 4.33
CA VAL A 197 0.10 13.00 4.27
C VAL A 197 -0.17 13.55 2.87
N GLY A 198 0.20 12.79 1.84
CA GLY A 198 -0.06 13.15 0.45
C GLY A 198 -1.55 13.29 0.14
N TYR A 199 -2.38 12.35 0.57
CA TYR A 199 -3.83 12.44 0.41
C TYR A 199 -4.45 13.61 1.18
N VAL A 200 -3.96 13.90 2.39
CA VAL A 200 -4.42 15.08 3.15
C VAL A 200 -4.10 16.36 2.37
N PHE A 201 -2.92 16.45 1.78
CA PHE A 201 -2.50 17.62 0.98
C PHE A 201 -3.34 17.77 -0.29
N LEU A 202 -3.73 16.67 -0.94
CA LEU A 202 -4.64 16.69 -2.09
C LEU A 202 -6.09 17.03 -1.70
N ALA A 203 -6.53 16.58 -0.53
CA ALA A 203 -7.90 16.81 -0.06
C ALA A 203 -8.13 18.26 0.37
N MET A 204 -7.15 18.93 0.98
CA MET A 204 -7.33 20.29 1.51
C MET A 204 -7.80 21.31 0.46
N PRO A 205 -7.15 21.44 -0.72
CA PRO A 205 -7.64 22.35 -1.77
C PRO A 205 -9.03 21.98 -2.29
N ALA A 206 -9.33 20.68 -2.42
CA ALA A 206 -10.63 20.21 -2.90
C ALA A 206 -11.76 20.54 -1.90
N LEU A 207 -11.50 20.39 -0.60
CA LEU A 207 -12.42 20.77 0.47
C LEU A 207 -12.65 22.28 0.49
N ASP A 208 -11.59 23.08 0.32
CA ASP A 208 -11.69 24.55 0.29
C ASP A 208 -12.55 25.04 -0.89
N ILE A 209 -12.36 24.45 -2.07
CA ILE A 209 -13.21 24.73 -3.25
C ILE A 209 -14.65 24.31 -2.99
N SER A 210 -14.86 23.11 -2.45
CA SER A 210 -16.22 22.58 -2.18
C SER A 210 -16.97 23.46 -1.17
N GLN A 211 -16.30 23.95 -0.12
CA GLN A 211 -16.93 24.84 0.86
C GLN A 211 -17.32 26.18 0.24
N ALA A 212 -16.49 26.72 -0.66
CA ALA A 212 -16.79 27.99 -1.32
C ALA A 212 -18.03 27.87 -2.20
N VAL A 213 -18.15 26.77 -2.96
CA VAL A 213 -19.34 26.47 -3.78
C VAL A 213 -20.58 26.31 -2.90
N LEU A 214 -20.49 25.54 -1.82
CA LEU A 214 -21.63 25.36 -0.90
C LEU A 214 -22.08 26.67 -0.27
N ARG A 215 -21.13 27.54 0.13
CA ARG A 215 -21.47 28.85 0.69
C ARG A 215 -22.17 29.73 -0.33
N ASP A 216 -21.69 29.76 -1.58
CA ASP A 216 -22.30 30.54 -2.67
C ASP A 216 -23.74 30.06 -2.97
N MET A 217 -23.95 28.75 -3.05
CA MET A 217 -25.29 28.18 -3.23
C MET A 217 -26.23 28.56 -2.07
N LEU A 218 -25.76 28.52 -0.83
CA LEU A 218 -26.57 28.85 0.34
C LEU A 218 -26.85 30.35 0.49
N SER A 219 -25.98 31.24 0.00
CA SER A 219 -26.22 32.68 0.01
C SER A 219 -27.18 33.16 -1.07
N ASN A 220 -27.40 32.34 -2.11
CA ASN A 220 -28.29 32.65 -3.23
C ASN A 220 -29.73 32.08 -3.04
N PHE A 221 -30.02 31.47 -1.89
CA PHE A 221 -31.36 31.04 -1.43
C PHE A 221 -31.85 31.96 -0.31
#